data_AF-A0A0D2HUJ0-F1
#
_entry.id   AF-A0A0D2HUJ0-F1
#
_cell.length_a   1.000
_cell.length_b   1.000
_cell.length_c   1.000
_cell.angle_alpha   90.00
_cell.angle_beta   90.00
_cell.angle_gamma   90.00
#
_symmetry.space_group_name_H-M   'P 1'
#
loop_
_entity.id
_entity.type
_entity.pdbx_description
1 polymer ?
#
loop_
_entity_poly.entity_id
_entity_poly.type
_entity_poly.pdbx_seq_one_letter_code
_entity_poly.pdbx_strand_id
1 'polypeptide(L)'
;MGSSARKKREKTKDFQVRFSLPSRLIANKLMNWPQKQKLKVGKAKPKAENHTNTSFRSQAIVLNQQLDIKAPSQSAVFLHQISLLNSRSDSQRRDALASLTTYVASSLPASGLPVPTSSLLSSICPLMLDGSAGVRNQLLKLFRALPCEDVRDHVNKALPYLRAAMTHLSRDIRLSSLDFVSFMIKAAGPELISCPGGWHQTLECFTTVLGWRLNDASRWSASKASFAGDPKSTARIIQVLAEFLHAGLVTDERSPSRTSAMLAGFPLWEVETLLVPGKSNAYAYLNLFGPQPEDENQILDDQQDRLQDFARNFQAPILAGIDAARKEGGELGRASGLLVKILERAKSS
;
A
#
# COMPACT_ATOMS: atom_id res chain seq x y z
N MET A 1 -14.01 -0.13 76.64
CA MET A 1 -15.13 0.83 76.41
C MET A 1 -15.22 1.08 74.91
N GLY A 2 -16.40 0.99 74.31
CA GLY A 2 -16.61 1.22 72.87
C GLY A 2 -17.42 0.10 72.21
N SER A 3 -18.68 0.39 71.91
CA SER A 3 -19.79 -0.55 71.67
C SER A 3 -19.87 -1.04 70.22
N SER A 4 -20.19 -2.33 70.06
CA SER A 4 -20.44 -3.02 68.78
C SER A 4 -21.96 -3.16 68.56
N ALA A 5 -22.50 -2.49 67.55
CA ALA A 5 -23.93 -2.56 67.21
C ALA A 5 -24.21 -3.72 66.24
N ARG A 6 -24.55 -4.89 66.80
CA ARG A 6 -25.00 -6.07 66.03
C ARG A 6 -26.54 -6.08 65.96
N LYS A 7 -27.09 -5.71 64.81
CA LYS A 7 -28.53 -5.66 64.55
C LYS A 7 -29.09 -7.09 64.40
N LYS A 8 -29.89 -7.51 65.39
CA LYS A 8 -30.60 -8.81 65.44
C LYS A 8 -31.67 -8.84 64.35
N ARG A 9 -31.62 -9.86 63.46
CA ARG A 9 -32.66 -10.13 62.47
C ARG A 9 -33.90 -10.71 63.17
N GLU A 10 -35.01 -10.01 63.06
CA GLU A 10 -36.33 -10.43 63.53
C GLU A 10 -37.00 -11.26 62.43
N LYS A 11 -37.49 -12.46 62.77
CA LYS A 11 -38.27 -13.33 61.88
C LYS A 11 -39.69 -12.78 61.77
N THR A 12 -40.07 -12.25 60.62
CA THR A 12 -41.47 -11.88 60.35
C THR A 12 -42.18 -13.06 59.70
N LYS A 13 -43.27 -13.52 60.34
CA LYS A 13 -44.06 -14.69 59.93
C LYS A 13 -44.93 -14.36 58.72
N ASP A 14 -44.97 -15.31 57.78
CA ASP A 14 -45.90 -15.38 56.66
C ASP A 14 -47.33 -15.64 57.15
N PHE A 15 -48.26 -14.93 56.51
CA PHE A 15 -49.70 -15.16 56.37
C PHE A 15 -50.44 -15.97 57.47
N GLN A 16 -51.31 -15.28 58.22
CA GLN A 16 -52.42 -15.94 58.89
C GLN A 16 -53.69 -15.09 58.84
N VAL A 17 -54.77 -15.74 58.39
CA VAL A 17 -56.14 -15.20 58.25
C VAL A 17 -56.86 -15.29 59.60
N ARG A 18 -57.52 -14.20 60.04
CA ARG A 18 -58.92 -14.10 60.58
C ARG A 18 -59.10 -12.96 61.62
N PHE A 19 -60.07 -12.09 61.29
CA PHE A 19 -61.03 -11.27 62.08
C PHE A 19 -60.72 -10.66 63.48
N SER A 20 -61.27 -9.44 63.65
CA SER A 20 -61.74 -8.74 64.87
C SER A 20 -60.93 -7.49 65.31
N LEU A 21 -61.59 -6.33 65.23
CA LEU A 21 -61.24 -5.00 65.80
C LEU A 21 -61.27 -5.04 67.36
N PRO A 22 -60.88 -3.99 68.15
CA PRO A 22 -60.54 -2.59 67.81
C PRO A 22 -59.30 -1.98 68.54
N SER A 23 -59.08 -0.68 68.31
CA SER A 23 -58.37 0.31 69.17
C SER A 23 -56.93 0.69 68.80
N ARG A 24 -56.88 1.86 68.15
CA ARG A 24 -56.04 3.03 68.40
C ARG A 24 -54.59 2.83 68.87
N LEU A 25 -53.74 3.49 68.08
CA LEU A 25 -52.49 4.18 68.42
C LEU A 25 -51.21 3.33 68.41
N ILE A 26 -50.26 3.86 67.62
CA ILE A 26 -48.83 3.59 67.58
C ILE A 26 -48.43 2.44 66.65
N ALA A 27 -48.03 2.78 65.41
CA ALA A 27 -46.66 2.59 64.96
C ALA A 27 -46.53 3.02 63.49
N ASN A 28 -45.97 4.22 63.29
CA ASN A 28 -45.20 4.51 62.09
C ASN A 28 -44.07 3.47 61.99
N LYS A 29 -43.88 2.97 60.76
CA LYS A 29 -42.79 2.10 60.26
C LYS A 29 -43.23 0.66 59.98
N LEU A 30 -43.05 0.30 58.71
CA LEU A 30 -43.29 -0.99 58.03
C LEU A 30 -44.68 -1.16 57.40
N MET A 31 -44.90 -0.45 56.30
CA MET A 31 -45.87 -0.88 55.29
C MET A 31 -45.33 -0.60 53.88
N ASN A 32 -44.23 -1.25 53.49
CA ASN A 32 -44.00 -1.55 52.07
C ASN A 32 -44.72 -2.86 51.75
N TRP A 33 -46.05 -2.79 51.83
CA TRP A 33 -46.94 -3.77 51.20
C TRP A 33 -46.92 -3.49 49.70
N PRO A 34 -46.90 -4.50 48.79
CA PRO A 34 -46.99 -4.22 47.37
C PRO A 34 -48.33 -3.54 47.08
N GLN A 35 -48.29 -2.23 46.83
CA GLN A 35 -49.45 -1.48 46.37
C GLN A 35 -49.81 -2.00 44.98
N LYS A 36 -50.97 -2.65 44.85
CA LYS A 36 -51.54 -3.00 43.54
C LYS A 36 -51.56 -1.72 42.70
N GLN A 37 -50.83 -1.70 41.58
CA GLN A 37 -50.78 -0.53 40.71
C GLN A 37 -52.20 -0.15 40.28
N LYS A 38 -52.55 1.14 40.43
CA LYS A 38 -53.86 1.67 40.04
C LYS A 38 -54.13 1.36 38.56
N LEU A 39 -55.34 0.90 38.27
CA LEU A 39 -55.80 0.53 36.94
C LEU A 39 -55.66 1.72 35.98
N LYS A 40 -54.73 1.64 35.04
CA LYS A 40 -54.59 2.62 33.96
C LYS A 40 -55.38 2.11 32.75
N VAL A 41 -56.55 2.70 32.53
CA VAL A 41 -57.43 2.35 31.40
C VAL A 41 -56.69 2.66 30.09
N GLY A 42 -56.68 1.70 29.16
CA GLY A 42 -55.97 1.80 27.87
C GLY A 42 -54.58 1.15 27.80
N LYS A 43 -54.03 0.63 28.91
CA LYS A 43 -52.78 -0.17 28.89
C LYS A 43 -53.08 -1.65 29.10
N ALA A 44 -52.23 -2.52 28.53
CA ALA A 44 -52.36 -3.97 28.64
C ALA A 44 -52.47 -4.38 30.12
N LYS A 45 -53.44 -5.25 30.42
CA LYS A 45 -53.75 -5.71 31.77
C LYS A 45 -52.47 -6.27 32.44
N PRO A 46 -52.11 -5.80 33.65
CA PRO A 46 -50.91 -6.28 34.32
C PRO A 46 -51.02 -7.79 34.58
N LYS A 47 -49.90 -8.50 34.42
CA LYS A 47 -49.83 -9.94 34.65
C LYS A 47 -50.11 -10.24 36.13
N ALA A 48 -50.75 -11.40 36.39
CA ALA A 48 -51.13 -11.81 37.73
C ALA A 48 -49.91 -11.93 38.66
N GLU A 49 -50.11 -11.78 39.97
CA GLU A 49 -49.02 -11.71 40.96
C GLU A 49 -48.22 -13.03 41.08
N ASN A 50 -48.83 -14.15 40.69
CA ASN A 50 -48.21 -15.48 40.58
C ASN A 50 -47.67 -15.80 39.17
N HIS A 51 -47.62 -14.82 38.26
CA HIS A 51 -47.15 -15.04 36.90
C HIS A 51 -45.63 -15.25 36.89
N THR A 52 -45.20 -16.48 36.65
CA THR A 52 -43.79 -16.81 36.41
C THR A 52 -43.41 -16.40 34.99
N ASN A 53 -42.47 -15.47 34.85
CA ASN A 53 -41.97 -15.06 33.53
C ASN A 53 -40.87 -16.01 33.04
N THR A 54 -41.19 -16.83 32.03
CA THR A 54 -40.25 -17.77 31.40
C THR A 54 -39.45 -17.16 30.25
N SER A 55 -39.54 -15.86 30.02
CA SER A 55 -38.70 -15.19 29.03
C SER A 55 -37.27 -15.09 29.54
N PHE A 56 -36.37 -15.92 29.04
CA PHE A 56 -34.93 -15.76 29.22
C PHE A 56 -34.27 -15.46 27.87
N ARG A 57 -33.13 -14.75 27.91
CA ARG A 57 -32.27 -14.56 26.75
C ARG A 57 -30.90 -15.10 27.12
N SER A 58 -30.45 -16.10 26.39
CA SER A 58 -29.07 -16.59 26.46
C SER A 58 -28.30 -16.09 25.25
N GLN A 59 -27.09 -15.60 25.46
CA GLN A 59 -26.15 -15.27 24.40
C GLN A 59 -25.08 -16.36 24.36
N ALA A 60 -24.79 -16.87 23.17
CA ALA A 60 -23.73 -17.84 22.99
C ALA A 60 -22.37 -17.15 23.09
N ILE A 61 -21.44 -17.74 23.85
CA ILE A 61 -20.05 -17.30 23.88
C ILE A 61 -19.38 -17.89 22.64
N VAL A 62 -19.03 -17.04 21.68
CA VAL A 62 -18.23 -17.44 20.52
C VAL A 62 -16.76 -17.35 20.91
N LEU A 63 -16.10 -18.49 21.01
CA LEU A 63 -14.66 -18.56 21.25
C LEU A 63 -13.92 -18.60 19.91
N ASN A 64 -12.89 -17.77 19.74
CA ASN A 64 -12.03 -17.85 18.57
C ASN A 64 -11.16 -19.11 18.70
N GLN A 65 -11.50 -20.18 17.97
CA GLN A 65 -10.71 -21.40 17.96
C GLN A 65 -9.33 -21.13 17.33
N GLN A 66 -8.26 -21.46 18.04
CA GLN A 66 -6.88 -21.33 17.57
C GLN A 66 -6.31 -22.61 16.95
N LEU A 67 -6.98 -23.75 17.10
CA LEU A 67 -6.51 -25.05 16.62
C LEU A 67 -7.70 -25.83 16.04
N ASP A 68 -7.76 -25.92 14.71
CA ASP A 68 -8.69 -26.77 13.99
C ASP A 68 -8.08 -28.18 13.85
N ILE A 69 -8.91 -29.23 13.90
CA ILE A 69 -8.50 -30.62 13.76
C ILE A 69 -8.16 -30.94 12.29
N LYS A 70 -8.70 -30.15 11.35
CA LYS A 70 -8.41 -30.28 9.92
C LYS A 70 -7.25 -29.38 9.51
N ALA A 71 -6.36 -29.89 8.66
CA ALA A 71 -5.30 -29.09 8.08
C ALA A 71 -5.90 -27.91 7.28
N PRO A 72 -5.42 -26.68 7.48
CA PRO A 72 -5.91 -25.52 6.73
C PRO A 72 -5.62 -25.69 5.24
N SER A 73 -6.53 -25.22 4.39
CA SER A 73 -6.31 -25.21 2.94
C SER A 73 -5.11 -24.34 2.57
N GLN A 74 -4.45 -24.64 1.44
CA GLN A 74 -3.33 -23.81 0.96
C GLN A 74 -3.74 -22.34 0.78
N SER A 75 -4.96 -22.08 0.32
CA SER A 75 -5.52 -20.73 0.23
C SER A 75 -5.70 -20.05 1.59
N ALA A 76 -6.15 -20.77 2.63
CA ALA A 76 -6.28 -20.23 3.98
C ALA A 76 -4.91 -19.93 4.60
N VAL A 77 -3.91 -20.79 4.38
CA VAL A 77 -2.54 -20.53 4.81
C VAL A 77 -1.99 -19.29 4.11
N PHE A 78 -2.19 -19.16 2.79
CA PHE A 78 -1.74 -18.00 2.02
C PHE A 78 -2.35 -16.68 2.53
N LEU A 79 -3.66 -16.66 2.76
CA LEU A 79 -4.36 -15.49 3.33
C LEU A 79 -3.88 -15.17 4.75
N HIS A 80 -3.59 -16.20 5.56
CA HIS A 80 -3.02 -16.00 6.88
C HIS A 80 -1.63 -15.36 6.78
N GLN A 81 -0.76 -15.80 5.86
CA GLN A 81 0.55 -15.17 5.65
C GLN A 81 0.42 -13.70 5.23
N ILE A 82 -0.55 -13.35 4.38
CA ILE A 82 -0.84 -11.93 4.05
C ILE A 82 -1.22 -11.15 5.31
N SER A 83 -2.04 -11.73 6.21
CA SER A 83 -2.43 -11.05 7.45
C SER A 83 -1.24 -10.76 8.38
N LEU A 84 -0.21 -11.63 8.37
CA LEU A 84 1.00 -11.49 9.19
C LEU A 84 1.94 -10.37 8.70
N LEU A 85 1.74 -9.86 7.48
CA LEU A 85 2.52 -8.74 6.93
C LEU A 85 2.35 -7.44 7.73
N ASN A 86 1.27 -7.30 8.49
CA ASN A 86 1.04 -6.16 9.39
C ASN A 86 1.46 -6.45 10.84
N SER A 87 2.15 -7.56 11.10
CA SER A 87 2.64 -7.88 12.44
C SER A 87 3.65 -6.85 12.92
N ARG A 88 3.66 -6.58 14.23
CA ARG A 88 4.68 -5.74 14.88
C ARG A 88 6.07 -6.37 14.85
N SER A 89 6.16 -7.70 14.80
CA SER A 89 7.43 -8.42 14.74
C SER A 89 8.00 -8.43 13.32
N ASP A 90 9.23 -7.93 13.15
CA ASP A 90 9.92 -7.92 11.86
C ASP A 90 10.28 -9.33 11.38
N SER A 91 10.60 -10.25 12.31
CA SER A 91 10.83 -11.66 11.97
C SER A 91 9.58 -12.30 11.40
N GLN A 92 8.41 -12.06 12.01
CA GLN A 92 7.14 -12.59 11.50
C GLN A 92 6.80 -12.04 10.12
N ARG A 93 6.98 -10.73 9.88
CA ARG A 93 6.76 -10.14 8.55
C ARG A 93 7.69 -10.75 7.50
N ARG A 94 8.98 -10.90 7.83
CA ARG A 94 9.99 -11.49 6.94
C ARG A 94 9.69 -12.94 6.63
N ASP A 95 9.37 -13.75 7.63
CA ASP A 95 9.11 -15.18 7.48
C ASP A 95 7.79 -15.40 6.70
N ALA A 96 6.78 -14.55 6.92
CA ALA A 96 5.57 -14.53 6.11
C ALA A 96 5.86 -14.22 4.63
N LEU A 97 6.67 -13.20 4.34
CA LEU A 97 7.11 -12.90 2.97
C LEU A 97 7.90 -14.07 2.35
N ALA A 98 8.72 -14.77 3.12
CA ALA A 98 9.45 -15.94 2.64
C ALA A 98 8.51 -17.10 2.29
N SER A 99 7.49 -17.34 3.12
CA SER A 99 6.43 -18.32 2.83
C SER A 99 5.66 -17.95 1.57
N LEU A 100 5.28 -16.68 1.39
CA LEU A 100 4.60 -16.20 0.19
C LEU A 100 5.49 -16.36 -1.06
N THR A 101 6.78 -16.03 -0.95
CA THR A 101 7.74 -16.16 -2.05
C THR A 101 7.85 -17.62 -2.50
N THR A 102 7.96 -18.55 -1.54
CA THR A 102 8.04 -19.98 -1.81
C THR A 102 6.77 -20.50 -2.47
N TYR A 103 5.60 -20.05 -1.99
CA TYR A 103 4.31 -20.38 -2.58
C TYR A 103 4.24 -19.94 -4.05
N VAL A 104 4.54 -18.67 -4.33
CA VAL A 104 4.54 -18.10 -5.70
C VAL A 104 5.49 -18.89 -6.60
N ALA A 105 6.73 -19.11 -6.16
CA ALA A 105 7.75 -19.82 -6.94
C ALA A 105 7.37 -21.28 -7.24
N SER A 106 6.58 -21.92 -6.37
CA SER A 106 6.14 -23.31 -6.53
C SER A 106 4.84 -23.49 -7.32
N SER A 107 4.00 -22.45 -7.40
CA SER A 107 2.65 -22.54 -7.98
C SER A 107 2.58 -22.14 -9.46
N LEU A 108 3.56 -21.39 -9.96
CA LEU A 108 3.65 -21.02 -11.38
C LEU A 108 4.22 -22.19 -12.22
N PRO A 109 3.63 -22.54 -13.38
CA PRO A 109 2.52 -21.88 -14.09
C PRO A 109 1.15 -22.57 -13.98
N ALA A 110 1.01 -23.61 -13.15
CA ALA A 110 -0.13 -24.53 -13.20
C ALA A 110 -1.34 -24.13 -12.32
N SER A 111 -1.18 -23.21 -11.36
CA SER A 111 -2.25 -22.77 -10.49
C SER A 111 -2.11 -21.28 -10.17
N GLY A 112 -3.12 -20.49 -10.53
CA GLY A 112 -3.15 -19.06 -10.25
C GLY A 112 -3.07 -18.76 -8.75
N LEU A 113 -2.73 -17.51 -8.42
CA LEU A 113 -2.67 -17.07 -7.03
C LEU A 113 -4.05 -17.17 -6.34
N PRO A 114 -4.13 -17.54 -5.05
CA PRO A 114 -5.38 -17.58 -4.29
C PRO A 114 -6.10 -16.23 -4.19
N VAL A 115 -5.39 -15.13 -4.44
CA VAL A 115 -5.91 -13.77 -4.48
C VAL A 115 -5.44 -13.07 -5.74
N PRO A 116 -6.20 -12.08 -6.26
CA PRO A 116 -5.74 -11.26 -7.36
C PRO A 116 -4.42 -10.56 -7.02
N THR A 117 -3.49 -10.50 -7.97
CA THR A 117 -2.19 -9.84 -7.79
C THR A 117 -2.36 -8.38 -7.38
N SER A 118 -3.41 -7.73 -7.86
CA SER A 118 -3.80 -6.37 -7.51
C SER A 118 -4.06 -6.16 -6.01
N SER A 119 -4.58 -7.17 -5.29
CA SER A 119 -4.87 -7.14 -3.85
C SER A 119 -3.62 -7.47 -3.03
N LEU A 120 -2.82 -8.43 -3.52
CA LEU A 120 -1.53 -8.76 -2.93
C LEU A 120 -0.60 -7.53 -2.95
N LEU A 121 -0.50 -6.83 -4.09
CA LEU A 121 0.31 -5.61 -4.23
C LEU A 121 -0.10 -4.51 -3.26
N SER A 122 -1.40 -4.31 -3.03
CA SER A 122 -1.88 -3.35 -2.02
C SER A 122 -1.38 -3.67 -0.61
N SER A 123 -1.13 -4.95 -0.30
CA SER A 123 -0.64 -5.40 1.00
C SER A 123 0.88 -5.33 1.11
N ILE A 124 1.60 -5.59 0.01
CA ILE A 124 3.08 -5.71 0.05
C ILE A 124 3.82 -4.42 -0.32
N CYS A 125 3.24 -3.52 -1.14
CA CYS A 125 3.90 -2.26 -1.53
C CYS A 125 4.26 -1.35 -0.32
N PRO A 126 3.42 -1.20 0.73
CA PRO A 126 3.79 -0.43 1.91
C PRO A 126 5.08 -0.92 2.60
N LEU A 127 5.40 -2.22 2.49
CA LEU A 127 6.59 -2.82 3.11
C LEU A 127 7.91 -2.37 2.46
N MET A 128 7.87 -1.64 1.34
CA MET A 128 9.05 -0.95 0.79
C MET A 128 9.60 0.10 1.76
N LEU A 129 8.72 0.63 2.63
CA LEU A 129 9.03 1.60 3.69
C LEU A 129 9.31 0.93 5.04
N ASP A 130 9.39 -0.41 5.10
CA ASP A 130 9.62 -1.13 6.36
C ASP A 130 10.97 -0.76 6.97
N GLY A 131 11.02 -0.60 8.30
CA GLY A 131 12.25 -0.28 9.01
C GLY A 131 13.32 -1.38 8.93
N SER A 132 12.91 -2.64 8.82
CA SER A 132 13.82 -3.79 8.77
C SER A 132 14.33 -4.05 7.36
N ALA A 133 15.66 -4.00 7.18
CA ALA A 133 16.30 -4.36 5.92
C ALA A 133 16.01 -5.82 5.51
N GLY A 134 15.85 -6.73 6.48
CA GLY A 134 15.51 -8.12 6.23
C GLY A 134 14.14 -8.29 5.57
N VAL A 135 13.15 -7.50 6.00
CA VAL A 135 11.80 -7.48 5.41
C VAL A 135 11.86 -6.93 3.99
N ARG A 136 12.53 -5.77 3.77
CA ARG A 136 12.69 -5.16 2.44
C ARG A 136 13.41 -6.09 1.46
N ASN A 137 14.47 -6.76 1.89
CA ASN A 137 15.20 -7.71 1.05
C ASN A 137 14.35 -8.93 0.67
N GLN A 138 13.54 -9.44 1.60
CA GLN A 138 12.63 -10.57 1.30
C GLN A 138 11.47 -10.14 0.40
N LEU A 139 10.96 -8.91 0.58
CA LEU A 139 9.96 -8.31 -0.29
C LEU A 139 10.47 -8.22 -1.74
N LEU A 140 11.71 -7.79 -1.95
CA LEU A 140 12.31 -7.73 -3.28
C LEU A 140 12.40 -9.11 -3.95
N LYS A 141 12.67 -10.17 -3.18
CA LYS A 141 12.63 -11.56 -3.70
C LYS A 141 11.22 -11.98 -4.11
N LEU A 142 10.21 -11.58 -3.34
CA LEU A 142 8.81 -11.82 -3.70
C LEU A 142 8.45 -11.11 -5.01
N PHE A 143 8.81 -9.83 -5.17
CA PHE A 143 8.61 -9.10 -6.44
C PHE A 143 9.25 -9.81 -7.63
N ARG A 144 10.47 -10.33 -7.47
CA ARG A 144 11.18 -11.09 -8.52
C ARG A 144 10.56 -12.46 -8.82
N ALA A 145 9.78 -13.03 -7.90
CA ALA A 145 9.10 -14.30 -8.11
C ALA A 145 7.73 -14.15 -8.79
N LEU A 146 7.13 -12.95 -8.75
CA LEU A 146 5.87 -12.67 -9.43
C LEU A 146 6.07 -12.62 -10.96
N PRO A 147 5.05 -13.01 -11.76
CA PRO A 147 5.08 -12.79 -13.22
C PRO A 147 5.29 -11.31 -13.55
N CYS A 148 6.18 -11.00 -14.49
CA CYS A 148 6.41 -9.61 -14.91
C CYS A 148 5.14 -8.95 -15.45
N GLU A 149 4.31 -9.70 -16.20
CA GLU A 149 3.04 -9.20 -16.75
C GLU A 149 2.08 -8.70 -15.65
N ASP A 150 1.94 -9.46 -14.56
CA ASP A 150 1.10 -9.06 -13.44
C ASP A 150 1.60 -7.79 -12.75
N VAL A 151 2.93 -7.61 -12.67
CA VAL A 151 3.55 -6.41 -12.10
C VAL A 151 3.36 -5.21 -13.03
N ARG A 152 3.51 -5.40 -14.35
CA ARG A 152 3.31 -4.38 -15.39
C ARG A 152 1.93 -3.74 -15.30
N ASP A 153 0.89 -4.54 -15.14
CA ASP A 153 -0.49 -4.07 -15.04
C ASP A 153 -0.77 -3.21 -13.79
N HIS A 154 0.10 -3.24 -12.79
CA HIS A 154 -0.13 -2.64 -11.48
C HIS A 154 0.96 -1.67 -11.03
N VAL A 155 1.84 -1.23 -11.93
CA VAL A 155 2.96 -0.32 -11.61
C VAL A 155 2.50 0.95 -10.90
N ASN A 156 1.38 1.54 -11.34
CA ASN A 156 0.82 2.75 -10.75
C ASN A 156 0.55 2.60 -9.24
N LYS A 157 0.14 1.40 -8.78
CA LYS A 157 -0.07 1.15 -7.35
C LYS A 157 1.23 1.14 -6.53
N ALA A 158 2.33 0.71 -7.14
CA ALA A 158 3.63 0.63 -6.47
C ALA A 158 4.36 1.99 -6.45
N LEU A 159 4.13 2.85 -7.44
CA LEU A 159 4.88 4.09 -7.62
C LEU A 159 4.85 5.07 -6.44
N PRO A 160 3.70 5.36 -5.79
CA PRO A 160 3.68 6.23 -4.62
C PRO A 160 4.60 5.73 -3.50
N TYR A 161 4.60 4.42 -3.24
CA TYR A 161 5.46 3.80 -2.23
C TYR A 161 6.93 3.80 -2.66
N LEU A 162 7.21 3.56 -3.94
CA LEU A 162 8.56 3.62 -4.50
C LEU A 162 9.17 5.02 -4.36
N ARG A 163 8.43 6.06 -4.75
CA ARG A 163 8.85 7.47 -4.65
C ARG A 163 9.02 7.90 -3.21
N ALA A 164 8.08 7.54 -2.34
CA ALA A 164 8.22 7.77 -0.89
C ALA A 164 9.46 7.08 -0.31
N ALA A 165 9.82 5.88 -0.79
CA ALA A 165 11.00 5.16 -0.35
C ALA A 165 12.30 5.84 -0.82
N MET A 166 12.32 6.36 -2.07
CA MET A 166 13.46 7.10 -2.63
C MET A 166 13.77 8.37 -1.84
N THR A 167 12.76 9.11 -1.41
CA THR A 167 12.91 10.37 -0.66
C THR A 167 12.74 10.20 0.86
N HIS A 168 12.73 8.95 1.35
CA HIS A 168 12.52 8.64 2.75
C HIS A 168 13.61 9.23 3.66
N LEU A 169 13.28 9.58 4.90
CA LEU A 169 14.25 10.16 5.86
C LEU A 169 15.40 9.19 6.22
N SER A 170 15.09 7.90 6.36
CA SER A 170 16.09 6.85 6.62
C SER A 170 16.92 6.53 5.38
N ARG A 171 18.25 6.66 5.51
CA ARG A 171 19.23 6.33 4.46
C ARG A 171 19.11 4.89 3.99
N ASP A 172 18.89 3.94 4.90
CA ASP A 172 18.83 2.51 4.56
C ASP A 172 17.61 2.17 3.68
N ILE A 173 16.49 2.87 3.90
CA ILE A 173 15.29 2.72 3.08
C ILE A 173 15.55 3.30 1.68
N ARG A 174 16.16 4.49 1.59
CA ARG A 174 16.54 5.09 0.30
C ARG A 174 17.52 4.22 -0.50
N LEU A 175 18.44 3.51 0.17
CA LEU A 175 19.32 2.56 -0.52
C LEU A 175 18.56 1.36 -1.06
N SER A 176 17.73 0.73 -0.22
CA SER A 176 16.90 -0.40 -0.65
C SER A 176 15.92 -0.03 -1.77
N SER A 177 15.40 1.21 -1.80
CA SER A 177 14.49 1.65 -2.86
C SER A 177 15.12 1.59 -4.24
N LEU A 178 16.44 1.80 -4.38
CA LEU A 178 17.12 1.74 -5.68
C LEU A 178 17.03 0.36 -6.32
N ASP A 179 17.05 -0.71 -5.51
CA ASP A 179 16.91 -2.06 -6.01
C ASP A 179 15.47 -2.37 -6.46
N PHE A 180 14.47 -1.78 -5.79
CA PHE A 180 13.09 -1.81 -6.25
C PHE A 180 12.91 -1.01 -7.54
N VAL A 181 13.48 0.19 -7.65
CA VAL A 181 13.41 1.01 -8.87
C VAL A 181 14.04 0.26 -10.05
N SER A 182 15.26 -0.28 -9.87
CA SER A 182 15.94 -1.04 -10.93
C SER A 182 15.16 -2.30 -11.33
N PHE A 183 14.51 -2.98 -10.38
CA PHE A 183 13.61 -4.09 -10.70
C PHE A 183 12.39 -3.62 -11.52
N MET A 184 11.73 -2.55 -11.10
CA MET A 184 10.53 -2.03 -11.78
C MET A 184 10.84 -1.56 -13.20
N ILE A 185 11.99 -0.91 -13.43
CA ILE A 185 12.43 -0.52 -14.79
C ILE A 185 12.64 -1.76 -15.67
N LYS A 186 13.23 -2.83 -15.13
CA LYS A 186 13.49 -4.07 -15.88
C LYS A 186 12.22 -4.87 -16.16
N ALA A 187 11.29 -4.89 -15.21
CA ALA A 187 10.06 -5.66 -15.32
C ALA A 187 8.97 -4.93 -16.14
N ALA A 188 8.91 -3.61 -16.03
CA ALA A 188 7.80 -2.80 -16.51
C ALA A 188 8.22 -1.37 -16.92
N GLY A 189 9.39 -1.23 -17.55
CA GLY A 189 9.95 0.07 -17.93
C GLY A 189 8.99 0.96 -18.71
N PRO A 190 8.41 0.50 -19.84
CA PRO A 190 7.46 1.26 -20.64
C PRO A 190 6.20 1.68 -19.85
N GLU A 191 5.61 0.77 -19.09
CA GLU A 191 4.42 1.07 -18.29
C GLU A 191 4.72 2.04 -17.15
N LEU A 192 5.92 1.94 -16.58
CA LEU A 192 6.37 2.80 -15.49
C LEU A 192 6.55 4.25 -15.93
N ILE A 193 7.11 4.49 -17.11
CA ILE A 193 7.28 5.86 -17.64
C ILE A 193 5.96 6.44 -18.17
N SER A 194 5.08 5.60 -18.71
CA SER A 194 3.81 6.00 -19.32
C SER A 194 2.70 6.30 -18.32
N CYS A 195 2.78 5.79 -17.10
CA CYS A 195 1.72 6.02 -16.12
C CYS A 195 1.75 7.44 -15.51
N PRO A 196 0.64 7.92 -14.90
CA PRO A 196 0.55 9.27 -14.33
C PRO A 196 1.66 9.55 -13.32
N GLY A 197 2.41 10.65 -13.52
CA GLY A 197 3.55 11.01 -12.68
C GLY A 197 4.71 10.01 -12.72
N GLY A 198 4.65 8.98 -13.57
CA GLY A 198 5.68 7.96 -13.73
C GLY A 198 6.98 8.54 -14.26
N TRP A 199 6.90 9.46 -15.23
CA TRP A 199 8.04 10.18 -15.77
C TRP A 199 8.49 11.34 -14.86
N HIS A 200 7.74 12.44 -14.85
CA HIS A 200 8.14 13.71 -14.23
C HIS A 200 8.45 13.58 -12.73
N GLN A 201 7.54 13.01 -11.93
CA GLN A 201 7.73 12.92 -10.47
C GLN A 201 8.83 11.93 -10.07
N THR A 202 9.08 10.90 -10.89
CA THR A 202 10.20 9.98 -10.64
C THR A 202 11.53 10.67 -10.94
N LEU A 203 11.64 11.47 -12.00
CA LEU A 203 12.80 12.33 -12.26
C LEU A 203 13.02 13.37 -11.15
N GLU A 204 11.93 13.95 -10.65
CA GLU A 204 12.00 14.85 -9.50
C GLU A 204 12.59 14.11 -8.28
N CYS A 205 12.15 12.88 -8.00
CA CYS A 205 12.73 12.08 -6.91
C CYS A 205 14.23 11.84 -7.11
N PHE A 206 14.68 11.50 -8.33
CA PHE A 206 16.11 11.32 -8.61
C PHE A 206 16.92 12.60 -8.38
N THR A 207 16.47 13.73 -8.94
CA THR A 207 17.17 15.02 -8.78
C THR A 207 17.20 15.46 -7.32
N THR A 208 16.15 15.18 -6.54
CA THR A 208 16.11 15.41 -5.09
C THR A 208 17.16 14.61 -4.35
N VAL A 209 17.22 13.30 -4.62
CA VAL A 209 18.12 12.39 -3.92
C VAL A 209 19.58 12.71 -4.25
N LEU A 210 19.86 13.07 -5.51
CA LEU A 210 21.18 13.48 -5.98
C LEU A 210 21.55 14.92 -5.59
N GLY A 211 20.60 15.74 -5.12
CA GLY A 211 20.81 17.17 -4.87
C GLY A 211 21.01 17.98 -6.15
N TRP A 212 20.56 17.49 -7.31
CA TRP A 212 20.66 18.13 -8.61
C TRP A 212 19.43 19.00 -8.90
N ARG A 213 19.08 19.92 -7.99
CA ARG A 213 17.97 20.86 -8.19
C ARG A 213 18.50 22.24 -8.58
N LEU A 214 17.85 22.94 -9.51
CA LEU A 214 18.14 24.36 -9.72
C LEU A 214 17.74 25.14 -8.46
N ASN A 215 18.60 26.08 -8.10
CA ASN A 215 18.67 26.68 -6.78
C ASN A 215 17.55 27.70 -6.57
N ASP A 216 16.34 27.27 -6.22
CA ASP A 216 15.35 28.17 -5.62
C ASP A 216 15.66 28.33 -4.13
N ALA A 217 16.45 29.36 -3.83
CA ALA A 217 16.94 29.71 -2.50
C ALA A 217 15.83 30.06 -1.47
N SER A 218 14.55 29.91 -1.80
CA SER A 218 13.39 30.33 -0.98
C SER A 218 12.66 29.21 -0.24
N ARG A 219 12.91 27.92 -0.56
CA ARG A 219 12.30 26.79 0.16
C ARG A 219 13.36 26.13 1.07
N TRP A 220 13.37 26.57 2.33
CA TRP A 220 14.04 25.99 3.51
C TRP A 220 14.86 24.68 3.26
N SER A 221 16.19 24.82 3.29
CA SER A 221 17.20 23.80 3.66
C SER A 221 17.05 22.37 3.12
N ALA A 222 17.10 22.17 1.80
CA ALA A 222 17.22 20.83 1.20
C ALA A 222 18.27 20.70 0.07
N SER A 223 19.17 21.66 -0.11
CA SER A 223 20.15 21.65 -1.22
C SER A 223 21.33 20.68 -1.05
N LYS A 224 21.31 19.78 -0.05
CA LYS A 224 22.37 18.78 0.15
C LYS A 224 21.89 17.41 -0.35
N ALA A 225 22.69 16.82 -1.24
CA ALA A 225 22.47 15.47 -1.74
C ALA A 225 22.23 14.49 -0.59
N SER A 226 21.23 13.62 -0.72
CA SER A 226 20.82 12.66 0.31
C SER A 226 21.91 11.63 0.67
N PHE A 227 22.96 11.57 -0.15
CA PHE A 227 24.11 10.67 -0.05
C PHE A 227 25.44 11.42 -0.14
N ALA A 228 25.47 12.71 0.22
CA ALA A 228 26.68 13.52 0.23
C ALA A 228 27.82 12.81 1.00
N GLY A 229 28.98 12.67 0.36
CA GLY A 229 30.15 11.98 0.93
C GLY A 229 30.18 10.46 0.73
N ASP A 230 29.18 9.86 0.09
CA ASP A 230 29.18 8.45 -0.32
C ASP A 230 29.17 8.33 -1.86
N PRO A 231 30.36 8.27 -2.49
CA PRO A 231 30.48 8.22 -3.94
C PRO A 231 29.90 6.94 -4.52
N LYS A 232 29.91 5.82 -3.78
CA LYS A 232 29.41 4.53 -4.25
C LYS A 232 27.89 4.53 -4.37
N SER A 233 27.20 4.98 -3.31
CA SER A 233 25.74 5.08 -3.34
C SER A 233 25.28 6.12 -4.36
N THR A 234 25.99 7.25 -4.47
CA THR A 234 25.71 8.27 -5.49
C THR A 234 25.90 7.72 -6.90
N ALA A 235 26.99 6.98 -7.17
CA ALA A 235 27.21 6.31 -8.45
C ALA A 235 26.10 5.29 -8.76
N ARG A 236 25.62 4.54 -7.77
CA ARG A 236 24.50 3.60 -7.93
C ARG A 236 23.21 4.32 -8.33
N ILE A 237 22.91 5.47 -7.73
CA ILE A 237 21.73 6.27 -8.08
C ILE A 237 21.83 6.78 -9.53
N ILE A 238 23.00 7.28 -9.93
CA ILE A 238 23.26 7.73 -11.30
C ILE A 238 23.08 6.57 -12.30
N GLN A 239 23.51 5.36 -11.95
CA GLN A 239 23.31 4.17 -12.79
C GLN A 239 21.83 3.82 -12.95
N VAL A 240 21.04 3.87 -11.86
CA VAL A 240 19.60 3.59 -11.94
C VAL A 240 18.86 4.71 -12.69
N LEU A 241 19.28 5.96 -12.55
CA LEU A 241 18.80 7.07 -13.36
C LEU A 241 19.12 6.85 -14.85
N ALA A 242 20.31 6.34 -15.17
CA ALA A 242 20.67 5.97 -16.54
C ALA A 242 19.75 4.86 -17.08
N GLU A 243 19.47 3.81 -16.31
CA GLU A 243 18.50 2.77 -16.69
C GLU A 243 17.11 3.38 -16.96
N PHE A 244 16.67 4.33 -16.13
CA PHE A 244 15.38 5.01 -16.27
C PHE A 244 15.31 5.92 -17.50
N LEU A 245 16.33 6.75 -17.74
CA LEU A 245 16.39 7.62 -18.92
C LEU A 245 16.51 6.80 -20.21
N HIS A 246 17.20 5.66 -20.18
CA HIS A 246 17.23 4.76 -21.33
C HIS A 246 15.83 4.25 -21.63
N ALA A 247 15.08 3.77 -20.63
CA ALA A 247 13.71 3.30 -20.84
C ALA A 247 12.78 4.42 -21.37
N GLY A 248 12.97 5.67 -20.92
CA GLY A 248 12.12 6.80 -21.27
C GLY A 248 12.42 7.48 -22.61
N LEU A 249 13.70 7.60 -22.94
CA LEU A 249 14.18 8.45 -24.04
C LEU A 249 14.78 7.67 -25.20
N VAL A 250 15.13 6.39 -25.02
CA VAL A 250 15.69 5.56 -26.08
C VAL A 250 14.64 4.52 -26.46
N THR A 251 14.11 4.64 -27.67
CA THR A 251 13.23 3.62 -28.23
C THR A 251 14.07 2.43 -28.66
N ASP A 252 13.77 1.24 -28.14
CA ASP A 252 14.30 0.02 -28.74
C ASP A 252 13.65 -0.11 -30.12
N GLU A 253 14.48 -0.13 -31.18
CA GLU A 253 14.16 -0.39 -32.60
C GLU A 253 13.38 -1.72 -32.85
N ARG A 254 12.96 -2.40 -31.79
CA ARG A 254 12.17 -3.63 -31.76
C ARG A 254 10.67 -3.40 -31.54
N SER A 255 10.19 -2.17 -31.62
CA SER A 255 8.76 -1.95 -31.87
C SER A 255 8.39 -2.61 -33.21
N PRO A 256 7.35 -3.46 -33.27
CA PRO A 256 6.89 -4.06 -34.52
C PRO A 256 6.29 -3.04 -35.51
N SER A 257 6.28 -1.74 -35.19
CA SER A 257 5.74 -0.69 -36.04
C SER A 257 6.61 -0.35 -37.26
N ARG A 258 7.57 -1.19 -37.65
CA ARG A 258 8.04 -1.17 -39.04
C ARG A 258 6.95 -1.79 -39.88
N THR A 259 5.94 -0.98 -40.20
CA THR A 259 5.01 -1.24 -41.29
C THR A 259 5.86 -1.70 -42.46
N SER A 260 5.73 -2.97 -42.84
CA SER A 260 6.41 -3.52 -44.01
C SER A 260 6.21 -2.53 -45.15
N ALA A 261 7.27 -2.11 -45.83
CA ALA A 261 7.16 -1.15 -46.94
C ALA A 261 6.16 -1.62 -48.02
N MET A 262 5.82 -2.92 -48.05
CA MET A 262 4.77 -3.49 -48.89
C MET A 262 3.32 -3.15 -48.45
N LEU A 263 3.08 -2.81 -47.18
CA LEU A 263 1.77 -2.45 -46.63
C LEU A 263 1.43 -0.96 -46.79
N ALA A 264 2.40 -0.10 -47.12
CA ALA A 264 2.20 1.33 -47.31
C ALA A 264 1.24 1.68 -48.48
N GLY A 265 0.97 0.72 -49.38
CA GLY A 265 0.06 0.87 -50.51
C GLY A 265 -1.36 0.35 -50.30
N PHE A 266 -1.68 -0.24 -49.13
CA PHE A 266 -3.00 -0.82 -48.85
C PHE A 266 -3.67 -0.05 -47.69
N PRO A 267 -4.99 0.24 -47.70
CA PRO A 267 -5.70 0.99 -46.65
C PRO A 267 -5.79 0.30 -45.28
N LEU A 268 -4.92 -0.67 -45.02
CA LEU A 268 -4.74 -1.40 -43.76
C LEU A 268 -3.38 -1.10 -43.11
N TRP A 269 -2.75 0.03 -43.42
CA TRP A 269 -1.44 0.39 -42.83
C TRP A 269 -1.48 0.59 -41.30
N GLU A 270 -2.68 0.76 -40.73
CA GLU A 270 -2.91 0.95 -39.29
C GLU A 270 -3.82 -0.12 -38.68
N VAL A 271 -3.70 -1.39 -39.11
CA VAL A 271 -4.47 -2.48 -38.46
C VAL A 271 -4.21 -2.52 -36.95
N GLU A 272 -2.96 -2.24 -36.53
CA GLU A 272 -2.57 -2.29 -35.12
C GLU A 272 -3.32 -1.30 -34.23
N THR A 273 -3.74 -0.13 -34.75
CA THR A 273 -4.51 0.87 -33.99
C THR A 273 -5.99 0.51 -33.89
N LEU A 274 -6.48 -0.36 -34.77
CA LEU A 274 -7.87 -0.85 -34.82
C LEU A 274 -8.07 -2.16 -34.03
N LEU A 275 -6.98 -2.82 -33.61
CA LEU A 275 -7.03 -4.02 -32.78
C LEU A 275 -7.25 -3.67 -31.30
N VAL A 276 -7.82 -4.61 -30.55
CA VAL A 276 -7.92 -4.49 -29.08
C VAL A 276 -6.50 -4.39 -28.53
N PRO A 277 -6.15 -3.31 -27.81
CA PRO A 277 -4.80 -3.13 -27.29
C PRO A 277 -4.39 -4.27 -26.36
N GLY A 278 -3.14 -4.73 -26.48
CA GLY A 278 -2.57 -5.76 -25.60
C GLY A 278 -2.18 -5.26 -24.20
N LYS A 279 -2.32 -3.97 -23.91
CA LYS A 279 -2.03 -3.36 -22.60
C LYS A 279 -3.31 -3.20 -21.77
N SER A 280 -3.24 -3.51 -20.48
CA SER A 280 -4.37 -3.47 -19.56
C SER A 280 -5.02 -2.08 -19.40
N ASN A 281 -4.24 -1.00 -19.54
CA ASN A 281 -4.74 0.37 -19.41
C ASN A 281 -4.43 1.22 -20.65
N ALA A 282 -4.99 0.82 -21.79
CA ALA A 282 -4.61 1.39 -23.08
C ALA A 282 -4.94 2.88 -23.25
N TYR A 283 -6.07 3.30 -22.69
CA TYR A 283 -6.63 4.64 -22.85
C TYR A 283 -6.44 5.51 -21.60
N ALA A 284 -5.50 5.13 -20.72
CA ALA A 284 -5.21 5.86 -19.49
C ALA A 284 -4.97 7.35 -19.74
N TYR A 285 -4.23 7.65 -20.82
CA TYR A 285 -3.85 9.00 -21.24
C TYR A 285 -5.05 9.94 -21.49
N LEU A 286 -6.22 9.39 -21.82
CA LEU A 286 -7.45 10.19 -21.99
C LEU A 286 -7.99 10.73 -20.67
N ASN A 287 -7.62 10.09 -19.55
CA ASN A 287 -8.01 10.48 -18.19
C ASN A 287 -9.52 10.80 -18.02
N LEU A 288 -10.40 10.07 -18.71
CA LEU A 288 -11.84 10.34 -18.77
C LEU A 288 -12.55 10.28 -17.40
N PHE A 289 -11.96 9.54 -16.45
CA PHE A 289 -12.56 9.25 -15.14
C PHE A 289 -11.68 9.71 -13.96
N GLY A 290 -10.56 10.38 -14.22
CA GLY A 290 -9.65 10.86 -13.19
C GLY A 290 -9.76 12.37 -12.95
N PRO A 291 -9.18 12.87 -11.85
CA PRO A 291 -9.05 14.32 -11.66
C PRO A 291 -8.21 14.92 -12.77
N GLN A 292 -8.45 16.18 -13.13
CA GLN A 292 -7.61 16.87 -14.11
C GLN A 292 -6.14 16.80 -13.67
N PRO A 293 -5.22 16.35 -14.54
CA PRO A 293 -3.82 16.28 -14.18
C PRO A 293 -3.29 17.71 -14.02
N GLU A 294 -2.64 17.99 -12.90
CA GLU A 294 -1.69 19.10 -12.82
C GLU A 294 -0.52 18.80 -13.78
N ASP A 295 0.21 19.83 -14.24
CA ASP A 295 1.32 19.68 -15.21
C ASP A 295 2.32 18.57 -14.82
N GLU A 296 2.55 18.34 -13.52
CA GLU A 296 3.48 17.32 -13.00
C GLU A 296 2.93 15.87 -13.03
N ASN A 297 1.61 15.70 -13.17
CA ASN A 297 0.92 14.41 -13.19
C ASN A 297 0.49 13.98 -14.61
N GLN A 298 0.85 14.75 -15.64
CA GLN A 298 0.47 14.46 -17.01
C GLN A 298 1.00 13.08 -17.44
N ILE A 299 0.14 12.32 -18.12
CA ILE A 299 0.53 11.06 -18.75
C ILE A 299 1.32 11.40 -20.02
N LEU A 300 2.59 11.01 -20.04
CA LEU A 300 3.50 11.23 -21.17
C LEU A 300 3.76 9.89 -21.84
N ASP A 301 2.79 9.47 -22.67
CA ASP A 301 2.87 8.21 -23.41
C ASP A 301 3.90 8.29 -24.54
N ASP A 302 3.96 9.42 -25.23
CA ASP A 302 4.86 9.64 -26.36
C ASP A 302 6.29 10.01 -25.92
N GLN A 303 7.27 9.43 -26.62
CA GLN A 303 8.69 9.72 -26.40
C GLN A 303 8.99 11.21 -26.59
N GLN A 304 8.37 11.85 -27.57
CA GLN A 304 8.61 13.26 -27.88
C GLN A 304 8.16 14.18 -26.75
N ASP A 305 7.02 13.89 -26.12
CA ASP A 305 6.52 14.65 -24.98
C ASP A 305 7.43 14.48 -23.76
N ARG A 306 7.91 13.24 -23.53
CA ARG A 306 8.92 12.96 -22.48
C ARG A 306 10.24 13.71 -22.73
N LEU A 307 10.70 13.78 -23.99
CA LEU A 307 11.89 14.54 -24.37
C LEU A 307 11.71 16.04 -24.14
N GLN A 308 10.54 16.60 -24.45
CA GLN A 308 10.25 18.02 -24.23
C GLN A 308 10.19 18.36 -22.73
N ASP A 309 9.51 17.55 -21.92
CA ASP A 309 9.48 17.71 -20.45
C ASP A 309 10.91 17.62 -19.87
N PHE A 310 11.69 16.62 -20.32
CA PHE A 310 13.09 16.48 -19.93
C PHE A 310 13.92 17.72 -20.28
N ALA A 311 13.81 18.21 -21.52
CA ALA A 311 14.56 19.37 -21.99
C ALA A 311 14.20 20.64 -21.20
N ARG A 312 12.93 20.83 -20.88
CA ARG A 312 12.42 22.01 -20.17
C ARG A 312 12.80 22.02 -18.69
N ASN A 313 12.63 20.90 -18.00
CA ASN A 313 12.63 20.86 -16.53
C ASN A 313 13.89 20.22 -15.94
N PHE A 314 14.50 19.24 -16.63
CA PHE A 314 15.50 18.35 -16.03
C PHE A 314 16.88 18.37 -16.72
N GLN A 315 16.97 18.80 -17.97
CA GLN A 315 18.21 18.77 -18.74
C GLN A 315 19.32 19.63 -18.12
N ALA A 316 19.05 20.89 -17.80
CA ALA A 316 20.03 21.78 -17.18
C ALA A 316 20.58 21.27 -15.83
N PRO A 317 19.74 20.88 -14.84
CA PRO A 317 20.25 20.36 -13.57
C PRO A 317 21.05 19.06 -13.72
N ILE A 318 20.57 18.15 -14.57
CA ILE A 318 21.21 16.84 -14.76
C ILE A 318 22.57 17.00 -15.44
N LEU A 319 22.69 17.85 -16.46
CA LEU A 319 23.99 18.11 -17.10
C LEU A 319 25.00 18.75 -16.13
N ALA A 320 24.57 19.72 -15.33
CA ALA A 320 25.43 20.31 -14.30
C ALA A 320 25.88 19.27 -13.25
N GLY A 321 24.98 18.38 -12.83
CA GLY A 321 25.28 17.27 -11.91
C GLY A 321 26.24 16.24 -12.50
N ILE A 322 26.08 15.90 -13.79
CA ILE A 322 26.99 15.03 -14.54
C ILE A 322 28.40 15.63 -14.58
N ASP A 323 28.53 16.91 -14.90
CA ASP A 323 29.81 17.59 -14.98
C ASP A 323 30.53 17.65 -13.63
N ALA A 324 29.79 17.89 -12.54
CA ALA A 324 30.33 17.83 -11.19
C ALA A 324 30.82 16.41 -10.84
N ALA A 325 30.00 15.38 -11.07
CA ALA A 325 30.36 14.00 -10.80
C ALA A 325 31.51 13.48 -11.69
N ARG A 326 31.67 14.03 -12.91
CA ARG A 326 32.78 13.71 -13.81
C ARG A 326 34.11 14.26 -13.29
N LYS A 327 34.09 15.44 -12.65
CA LYS A 327 35.29 16.05 -12.04
C LYS A 327 35.77 15.27 -10.82
N GLU A 328 34.87 14.66 -10.06
CA GLU A 328 35.24 13.82 -8.92
C GLU A 328 35.92 12.49 -9.32
N GLY A 329 35.63 11.99 -10.54
CA GLY A 329 36.30 10.81 -11.10
C GLY A 329 35.86 9.48 -10.47
N GLY A 330 36.64 8.42 -10.69
CA GLY A 330 36.38 7.09 -10.12
C GLY A 330 35.06 6.46 -10.59
N GLU A 331 34.32 5.85 -9.66
CA GLU A 331 33.02 5.20 -9.94
C GLU A 331 31.95 6.22 -10.37
N LEU A 332 31.99 7.43 -9.82
CA LEU A 332 31.08 8.53 -10.20
C LEU A 332 31.30 8.96 -11.64
N GLY A 333 32.56 9.19 -12.03
CA GLY A 333 32.89 9.53 -13.41
C GLY A 333 32.46 8.45 -14.40
N ARG A 334 32.57 7.17 -14.03
CA ARG A 334 32.09 6.05 -14.87
C ARG A 334 30.57 6.03 -15.01
N ALA A 335 29.84 6.22 -13.90
CA ALA A 335 28.38 6.27 -13.92
C ALA A 335 27.86 7.47 -14.73
N SER A 336 28.46 8.64 -14.55
CA SER A 336 28.16 9.84 -15.34
C SER A 336 28.47 9.65 -16.82
N GLY A 337 29.56 8.98 -17.17
CA GLY A 337 29.90 8.64 -18.56
C GLY A 337 28.86 7.73 -19.22
N LEU A 338 28.25 6.79 -18.49
CA LEU A 338 27.13 5.99 -18.98
C LEU A 338 25.91 6.86 -19.26
N LEU A 339 25.58 7.78 -18.34
CA LEU A 339 24.44 8.68 -18.47
C LEU A 339 24.59 9.60 -19.69
N VAL A 340 25.78 10.15 -19.95
CA VAL A 340 26.07 10.96 -21.14
C VAL A 340 25.83 10.18 -22.43
N LYS A 341 26.32 8.93 -22.53
CA LYS A 341 26.11 8.09 -23.72
C LYS A 341 24.63 7.87 -24.02
N ILE A 342 23.80 7.72 -22.99
CA ILE A 342 22.35 7.53 -23.14
C ILE A 342 21.70 8.83 -23.63
N LEU A 343 22.11 9.98 -23.10
CA LEU A 343 21.61 11.28 -23.56
C LEU A 343 22.04 11.59 -25.01
N GLU A 344 23.25 11.22 -25.40
CA GLU A 344 23.71 11.33 -26.79
C GLU A 344 22.88 10.43 -27.72
N ARG A 345 22.65 9.17 -27.31
CA ARG A 345 21.78 8.25 -28.07
C ARG A 345 20.36 8.78 -28.19
N ALA A 346 19.79 9.34 -27.12
CA ALA A 346 18.45 9.91 -27.11
C ALA A 346 18.31 11.11 -28.06
N LYS A 347 19.39 11.89 -28.29
CA LYS A 347 19.39 12.99 -29.27
C LYS A 347 19.51 12.53 -30.72
N SER A 348 20.07 11.34 -30.94
CA SER A 348 20.23 10.74 -32.26
C SER A 348 19.05 9.86 -32.69
N SER A 349 18.16 9.52 -31.75
CA SER A 349 16.92 8.79 -31.97
C SER A 349 15.80 9.72 -32.41
#